data_AF-A0A818QFX1-F1
#
_entry.id   AF-A0A818QFX1-F1
#
_cell.length_a   1.000
_cell.length_b   1.000
_cell.length_c   1.000
_cell.angle_alpha   90.00
_cell.angle_beta   90.00
_cell.angle_gamma   90.00
#
_symmetry.space_group_name_H-M   'P 1'
#
loop_
_entity.id
_entity.type
_entity.pdbx_description
1 polymer ?
#
loop_
_entity_poly.entity_id
_entity_poly.type
_entity_poly.pdbx_seq_one_letter_code
_entity_poly.pdbx_strand_id
1 'polypeptide(L)'
;MTGGLFEILKKQIGSLGARTCHKWSEIFISGDLDEFLEDGRGGKREPGFFDVFPELENMAKLYALEGCQRKAASFTSLELAQYVDKQCYDFTGEAKVTNDLIRSEKACRLDLRRWGCRFEKNTAKPYWAGDERSDVVEARKQFVQYFLTKKGSYYLISEGDNPDWIIPQNNPTILLFHDESCFRSGETTAKRWFFSEQTMPFFSKGRGRSLMLSDFLGSHPENPFFELSQSEWAAATAKYSELLEENNIEYIDRSASASIQVDNGAYFDNDAVLSQFTRLFKMLPFKQAYKNKVIIIIVDNARTHSAKEFSLEDFGMKPGTRCPIDQILYNAEMGQHQKLDCCFTSGRHKGKSKGLLILAEELKILVPPKTSLDHLKQLLSSHNAFQNKSKLETLAKQ
;
A
#
# COMPACT_ATOMS: atom_id res chain seq x y z
N MET A 1 6.60 -31.20 52.91
CA MET A 1 5.14 -30.89 52.81
C MET A 1 4.95 -29.71 51.86
N THR A 2 5.17 -29.91 50.56
CA THR A 2 5.13 -28.82 49.56
C THR A 2 4.67 -29.37 48.20
N GLY A 3 3.47 -29.93 48.16
CA GLY A 3 2.87 -30.49 46.93
C GLY A 3 1.35 -30.44 46.90
N GLY A 4 0.72 -29.53 47.65
CA GLY A 4 -0.72 -29.53 47.87
C GLY A 4 -1.52 -28.66 46.89
N LEU A 5 -1.14 -27.39 46.73
CA LEU A 5 -2.02 -26.41 46.07
C LEU A 5 -2.10 -26.58 44.54
N PHE A 6 -0.97 -26.93 43.91
CA PHE A 6 -0.82 -26.94 42.45
C PHE A 6 -1.49 -28.13 41.76
N GLU A 7 -1.45 -29.31 42.39
CA GLU A 7 -2.11 -30.53 41.90
C GLU A 7 -3.63 -30.48 42.08
N ILE A 8 -4.11 -29.77 43.11
CA ILE A 8 -5.55 -29.55 43.34
C ILE A 8 -6.15 -28.68 42.22
N LEU A 9 -5.43 -27.61 41.81
CA LEU A 9 -5.85 -26.70 40.74
C LEU A 9 -5.91 -27.39 39.35
N LYS A 10 -4.95 -28.26 39.03
CA LYS A 10 -4.94 -29.01 37.74
C LYS A 10 -6.11 -30.00 37.63
N LYS A 11 -6.47 -30.67 38.74
CA LYS A 11 -7.49 -31.73 38.74
C LYS A 11 -8.92 -31.20 38.58
N GLN A 12 -9.17 -29.95 38.99
CA GLN A 12 -10.51 -29.35 38.95
C GLN A 12 -10.89 -28.75 37.58
N ILE A 13 -9.93 -28.43 36.70
CA ILE A 13 -10.23 -27.69 35.46
C ILE A 13 -10.68 -28.61 34.30
N GLY A 14 -10.43 -29.92 34.36
CA GLY A 14 -10.63 -30.83 33.22
C GLY A 14 -11.98 -31.56 33.13
N SER A 15 -12.74 -31.70 34.23
CA SER A 15 -13.87 -32.66 34.31
C SER A 15 -15.27 -32.03 34.46
N LEU A 16 -15.36 -30.70 34.52
CA LEU A 16 -16.56 -29.96 34.95
C LEU A 16 -17.57 -29.58 33.84
N GLY A 17 -17.36 -29.93 32.57
CA GLY A 17 -18.26 -29.49 31.48
C GLY A 17 -19.54 -30.32 31.35
N ALA A 18 -19.43 -31.52 30.78
CA ALA A 18 -20.59 -32.28 30.30
C ALA A 18 -21.47 -32.89 31.40
N ARG A 19 -20.87 -33.51 32.43
CA ARG A 19 -21.64 -34.08 33.56
C ARG A 19 -22.35 -33.00 34.37
N THR A 20 -21.74 -31.83 34.49
CA THR A 20 -22.34 -30.68 35.17
C THR A 20 -23.51 -30.13 34.37
N CYS A 21 -23.34 -29.92 33.06
CA CYS A 21 -24.46 -29.51 32.19
C CYS A 21 -25.64 -30.51 32.25
N HIS A 22 -25.35 -31.81 32.32
CA HIS A 22 -26.38 -32.84 32.47
C HIS A 22 -27.09 -32.75 33.82
N LYS A 23 -26.34 -32.69 34.93
CA LYS A 23 -26.90 -32.51 36.28
C LYS A 23 -27.76 -31.24 36.38
N TRP A 24 -27.32 -30.15 35.75
CA TRP A 24 -28.06 -28.88 35.75
C TRP A 24 -29.34 -28.98 34.93
N SER A 25 -29.29 -29.67 33.80
CA SER A 25 -30.49 -29.93 33.01
C SER A 25 -31.50 -30.73 33.83
N GLU A 26 -31.05 -31.70 34.62
CA GLU A 26 -31.93 -32.47 35.52
C GLU A 26 -32.51 -31.62 36.65
N ILE A 27 -31.72 -30.78 37.32
CA ILE A 27 -32.18 -29.86 38.38
C ILE A 27 -33.21 -28.85 37.85
N PHE A 28 -32.96 -28.28 36.66
CA PHE A 28 -33.91 -27.37 36.01
C PHE A 28 -35.21 -28.07 35.61
N ILE A 29 -35.14 -29.33 35.16
CA ILE A 29 -36.32 -30.13 34.80
C ILE A 29 -37.10 -30.56 36.05
N SER A 30 -36.43 -30.90 37.15
CA SER A 30 -37.07 -31.34 38.39
C SER A 30 -37.69 -30.19 39.19
N GLY A 31 -37.29 -28.94 38.92
CA GLY A 31 -37.77 -27.77 39.66
C GLY A 31 -37.18 -27.64 41.06
N ASP A 32 -36.08 -28.36 41.34
CA ASP A 32 -35.40 -28.35 42.64
C ASP A 32 -34.53 -27.08 42.79
N LEU A 33 -35.22 -25.98 43.11
CA LEU A 33 -34.63 -24.66 43.31
C LEU A 33 -33.73 -24.60 44.55
N ASP A 34 -33.95 -25.46 45.54
CA ASP A 34 -33.15 -25.47 46.77
C ASP A 34 -31.76 -26.06 46.51
N GLU A 35 -31.64 -27.17 45.75
CA GLU A 35 -30.33 -27.69 45.32
C GLU A 35 -29.58 -26.68 44.43
N PHE A 36 -30.31 -25.92 43.61
CA PHE A 36 -29.73 -24.87 42.76
C PHE A 36 -29.18 -23.69 43.59
N LEU A 37 -29.89 -23.25 44.62
CA LEU A 37 -29.50 -22.16 45.51
C LEU A 37 -28.37 -22.57 46.46
N GLU A 38 -28.39 -23.81 46.96
CA GLU A 38 -27.37 -24.36 47.85
C GLU A 38 -26.08 -24.78 47.14
N ASP A 39 -26.09 -25.00 45.81
CA ASP A 39 -24.86 -25.31 45.07
C ASP A 39 -23.82 -24.20 45.33
N GLY A 40 -24.21 -22.95 45.55
CA GLY A 40 -23.28 -21.89 45.95
C GLY A 40 -22.34 -21.46 44.82
N ARG A 41 -22.75 -21.64 43.56
CA ARG A 41 -22.05 -21.08 42.37
C ARG A 41 -22.81 -19.86 41.86
N GLY A 42 -22.15 -18.71 42.04
CA GLY A 42 -22.65 -17.34 41.88
C GLY A 42 -21.86 -16.40 42.80
N GLY A 43 -21.45 -16.93 43.95
CA GLY A 43 -20.34 -16.43 44.76
C GLY A 43 -19.00 -17.00 44.30
N LYS A 44 -17.95 -16.19 44.41
CA LYS A 44 -16.56 -16.56 44.15
C LYS A 44 -16.10 -17.57 45.22
N ARG A 45 -16.09 -18.86 44.89
CA ARG A 45 -15.84 -19.96 45.86
C ARG A 45 -14.41 -19.98 46.42
N GLU A 46 -13.43 -19.46 45.66
CA GLU A 46 -12.03 -19.33 46.08
C GLU A 46 -11.44 -18.03 45.52
N PRO A 47 -10.47 -17.41 46.21
CA PRO A 47 -9.71 -16.30 45.64
C PRO A 47 -9.00 -16.81 44.37
N GLY A 48 -9.25 -16.15 43.25
CA GLY A 48 -8.55 -16.42 42.01
C GLY A 48 -7.08 -16.00 42.11
N PHE A 49 -6.28 -16.40 41.13
CA PHE A 49 -4.84 -16.13 41.11
C PHE A 49 -4.45 -14.69 41.47
N PHE A 50 -5.08 -13.70 40.84
CA PHE A 50 -4.81 -12.29 41.10
C PHE A 50 -5.42 -11.74 42.39
N ASP A 51 -6.36 -12.47 42.99
CA ASP A 51 -6.84 -12.13 44.33
C ASP A 51 -5.83 -12.52 45.42
N VAL A 52 -5.00 -13.53 45.12
CA VAL A 52 -3.86 -13.93 45.96
C VAL A 52 -2.63 -13.05 45.67
N PHE A 53 -2.48 -12.58 44.42
CA PHE A 53 -1.35 -11.75 43.98
C PHE A 53 -1.82 -10.45 43.28
N PRO A 54 -2.39 -9.48 44.02
CA PRO A 54 -2.93 -8.26 43.42
C PRO A 54 -1.86 -7.35 42.82
N GLU A 55 -0.65 -7.33 43.38
CA GLU A 55 0.50 -6.57 42.84
C GLU A 55 0.90 -7.11 41.45
N LEU A 56 0.86 -8.44 41.30
CA LEU A 56 1.15 -9.11 40.05
C LEU A 56 0.09 -8.80 38.98
N GLU A 57 -1.18 -8.59 39.37
CA GLU A 57 -2.23 -8.14 38.44
C GLU A 57 -1.89 -6.77 37.85
N ASN A 58 -1.47 -5.82 38.69
CA ASN A 58 -1.10 -4.49 38.24
C ASN A 58 0.11 -4.50 37.29
N MET A 59 1.16 -5.27 37.63
CA MET A 59 2.33 -5.43 36.77
C MET A 59 1.98 -6.09 35.42
N ALA A 60 1.18 -7.15 35.45
CA ALA A 60 0.73 -7.85 34.24
C ALA A 60 -0.14 -6.95 33.34
N LYS A 61 -1.01 -6.13 33.94
CA LYS A 61 -1.84 -5.16 33.22
C LYS A 61 -1.00 -4.06 32.57
N LEU A 62 -0.01 -3.51 33.27
CA LEU A 62 0.94 -2.52 32.73
C LEU A 62 1.76 -3.10 31.57
N TYR A 63 2.29 -4.32 31.75
CA TYR A 63 3.02 -5.01 30.69
C TYR A 63 2.17 -5.26 29.44
N ALA A 64 0.91 -5.66 29.63
CA ALA A 64 -0.04 -5.80 28.52
C ALA A 64 -0.34 -4.47 27.83
N LEU A 65 -0.48 -3.38 28.59
CA LEU A 65 -0.70 -2.03 28.07
C LEU A 65 0.45 -1.58 27.16
N GLU A 66 1.67 -1.67 27.66
CA GLU A 66 2.89 -1.35 26.90
C GLU A 66 3.03 -2.26 25.68
N GLY A 67 2.77 -3.56 25.84
CA GLY A 67 2.76 -4.55 24.76
C GLY A 67 1.83 -4.20 23.62
N CYS A 68 0.59 -3.82 23.95
CA CYS A 68 -0.43 -3.42 22.97
C CYS A 68 -0.06 -2.12 22.23
N GLN A 69 0.73 -1.25 22.84
CA GLN A 69 1.18 0.03 22.25
C GLN A 69 2.41 -0.10 21.35
N ARG A 70 3.10 -1.26 21.34
CA ARG A 70 4.32 -1.43 20.54
C ARG A 70 4.02 -1.33 19.04
N LYS A 71 4.78 -0.48 18.32
CA LYS A 71 4.68 -0.30 16.85
C LYS A 71 4.83 -1.59 16.04
N ALA A 72 5.57 -2.58 16.57
CA ALA A 72 5.79 -3.87 15.92
C ALA A 72 4.56 -4.81 16.01
N ALA A 73 3.56 -4.48 16.83
CA ALA A 73 2.31 -5.24 16.96
C ALA A 73 2.50 -6.75 17.29
N SER A 74 3.55 -7.09 18.03
CA SER A 74 3.95 -8.47 18.29
C SER A 74 3.36 -9.07 19.57
N PHE A 75 2.63 -8.30 20.37
CA PHE A 75 2.15 -8.73 21.68
C PHE A 75 1.12 -9.85 21.57
N THR A 76 1.31 -10.91 22.37
CA THR A 76 0.43 -12.09 22.40
C THR A 76 0.01 -12.45 23.82
N SER A 77 -1.08 -13.23 23.94
CA SER A 77 -1.49 -13.81 25.22
C SER A 77 -0.41 -14.75 25.81
N LEU A 78 0.41 -15.37 24.95
CA LEU A 78 1.50 -16.22 25.38
C LEU A 78 2.64 -15.41 26.00
N GLU A 79 2.97 -14.27 25.40
CA GLU A 79 3.96 -13.35 25.96
C GLU A 79 3.55 -12.85 27.35
N LEU A 80 2.27 -12.52 27.55
CA LEU A 80 1.73 -12.18 28.87
C LEU A 80 1.86 -13.34 29.86
N ALA A 81 1.56 -14.57 29.43
CA ALA A 81 1.64 -15.74 30.29
C ALA A 81 3.09 -16.03 30.73
N GLN A 82 4.06 -15.87 29.82
CA GLN A 82 5.49 -15.98 30.12
C GLN A 82 5.97 -14.88 31.08
N TYR A 83 5.47 -13.65 30.92
CA TYR A 83 5.76 -12.55 31.83
C TYR A 83 5.23 -12.83 33.24
N VAL A 84 3.95 -13.21 33.37
CA VAL A 84 3.31 -13.53 34.66
C VAL A 84 4.03 -14.68 35.36
N ASP A 85 4.39 -15.73 34.61
CA ASP A 85 5.13 -16.87 35.12
C ASP A 85 6.47 -16.46 35.75
N LYS A 86 7.28 -15.69 35.00
CA LYS A 86 8.55 -15.17 35.50
C LYS A 86 8.37 -14.32 36.75
N GLN A 87 7.46 -13.35 36.69
CA GLN A 87 7.23 -12.42 37.80
C GLN A 87 6.69 -13.11 39.06
N CYS A 88 5.89 -14.17 38.91
CA CYS A 88 5.41 -14.94 40.06
C CYS A 88 6.55 -15.64 40.79
N TYR A 89 7.50 -16.27 40.08
CA TYR A 89 8.68 -16.89 40.70
C TYR A 89 9.62 -15.86 41.31
N ASP A 90 9.83 -14.71 40.64
CA ASP A 90 10.61 -13.60 41.19
C ASP A 90 9.99 -13.08 42.51
N PHE A 91 8.65 -13.06 42.59
CA PHE A 91 7.91 -12.58 43.76
C PHE A 91 7.87 -13.60 44.92
N THR A 92 7.72 -14.89 44.64
CA THR A 92 7.67 -15.94 45.67
C THR A 92 9.04 -16.42 46.12
N GLY A 93 10.09 -16.17 45.34
CA GLY A 93 11.44 -16.68 45.59
C GLY A 93 11.59 -18.19 45.36
N GLU A 94 10.57 -18.83 44.79
CA GLU A 94 10.60 -20.27 44.51
C GLU A 94 11.36 -20.58 43.21
N ALA A 95 12.08 -21.70 43.18
CA ALA A 95 12.72 -22.18 41.97
C ALA A 95 11.69 -22.85 41.04
N LYS A 96 11.72 -22.53 39.76
CA LYS A 96 10.88 -23.17 38.75
C LYS A 96 11.29 -24.63 38.55
N VAL A 97 10.39 -25.56 38.90
CA VAL A 97 10.64 -27.03 38.84
C VAL A 97 10.08 -27.67 37.56
N THR A 98 9.09 -27.05 36.93
CA THR A 98 8.41 -27.59 35.74
C THR A 98 8.47 -26.61 34.58
N ASN A 99 8.32 -27.09 33.35
CA ASN A 99 8.22 -26.22 32.17
C ASN A 99 6.82 -25.61 31.96
N ASP A 100 5.86 -25.97 32.80
CA ASP A 100 4.50 -25.43 32.72
C ASP A 100 4.49 -23.95 33.10
N LEU A 101 3.51 -23.22 32.56
CA LEU A 101 3.25 -21.84 32.94
C LEU A 101 2.33 -21.83 34.16
N ILE A 102 2.67 -21.02 35.18
CA ILE A 102 1.84 -20.78 36.37
C ILE A 102 0.42 -20.35 35.95
N ARG A 103 0.35 -19.51 34.92
CA ARG A 103 -0.91 -19.07 34.32
C ARG A 103 -0.91 -19.40 32.84
N SER A 104 -1.84 -20.25 32.42
CA SER A 104 -1.91 -20.67 31.01
C SER A 104 -2.21 -19.51 30.05
N GLU A 105 -1.80 -19.63 28.79
CA GLU A 105 -2.14 -18.66 27.74
C GLU A 105 -3.65 -18.40 27.67
N LYS A 106 -4.47 -19.45 27.79
CA LYS A 106 -5.94 -19.34 27.77
C LYS A 106 -6.47 -18.50 28.93
N ALA A 107 -5.88 -18.63 30.12
CA ALA A 107 -6.25 -17.81 31.29
C ALA A 107 -5.84 -16.34 31.07
N CYS A 108 -4.61 -16.08 30.61
CA CYS A 108 -4.15 -14.73 30.28
C CYS A 108 -5.00 -14.05 29.20
N ARG A 109 -5.52 -14.82 28.23
CA ARG A 109 -6.50 -14.32 27.25
C ARG A 109 -7.81 -13.84 27.89
N LEU A 110 -8.30 -14.53 28.93
CA LEU A 110 -9.48 -14.12 29.68
C LEU A 110 -9.19 -12.87 30.53
N ASP A 111 -7.99 -12.78 31.11
CA ASP A 111 -7.58 -11.60 31.89
C ASP A 111 -7.51 -10.35 31.02
N LEU A 112 -6.92 -10.45 29.83
CA LEU A 112 -6.90 -9.36 28.85
C LEU A 112 -8.32 -8.85 28.58
N ARG A 113 -9.29 -9.74 28.38
CA ARG A 113 -10.70 -9.35 28.20
C ARG A 113 -11.28 -8.69 29.46
N ARG A 114 -11.01 -9.24 30.64
CA ARG A 114 -11.44 -8.68 31.93
C ARG A 114 -10.87 -7.27 32.15
N TRP A 115 -9.66 -7.00 31.69
CA TRP A 115 -9.02 -5.68 31.77
C TRP A 115 -9.46 -4.70 30.67
N GLY A 116 -10.42 -5.07 29.82
CA GLY A 116 -10.97 -4.21 28.78
C GLY A 116 -10.24 -4.27 27.44
N CYS A 117 -9.35 -5.25 27.24
CA CYS A 117 -8.70 -5.49 25.95
C CYS A 117 -9.63 -6.20 24.98
N ARG A 118 -9.51 -5.86 23.69
CA ARG A 118 -10.23 -6.50 22.59
C ARG A 118 -9.23 -7.07 21.58
N PHE A 119 -9.59 -8.19 20.96
CA PHE A 119 -8.80 -8.82 19.90
C PHE A 119 -9.47 -8.60 18.55
N GLU A 120 -9.27 -7.43 17.95
CA GLU A 120 -9.96 -7.00 16.72
C GLU A 120 -8.98 -6.48 15.67
N LYS A 121 -9.48 -6.33 14.44
CA LYS A 121 -8.72 -5.78 13.31
C LYS A 121 -8.48 -4.29 13.53
N ASN A 122 -7.26 -3.81 13.34
CA ASN A 122 -7.04 -2.36 13.30
C ASN A 122 -7.68 -1.76 12.04
N THR A 123 -8.65 -0.87 12.26
CA THR A 123 -9.37 -0.14 11.21
C THR A 123 -8.90 1.31 11.07
N ALA A 124 -7.94 1.77 11.87
CA ALA A 124 -7.38 3.11 11.77
C ALA A 124 -6.75 3.34 10.40
N LYS A 125 -7.34 4.24 9.62
CA LYS A 125 -6.89 4.63 8.29
C LYS A 125 -6.15 5.98 8.39
N PRO A 126 -4.85 6.06 8.07
CA PRO A 126 -4.06 7.29 8.23
C PRO A 126 -4.52 8.46 7.36
N TYR A 127 -5.26 8.21 6.29
CA TYR A 127 -5.60 9.21 5.27
C TYR A 127 -7.09 9.58 5.20
N TRP A 128 -7.92 9.11 6.13
CA TRP A 128 -9.38 9.31 6.11
C TRP A 128 -9.90 10.15 7.28
N ALA A 129 -9.03 10.97 7.89
CA ALA A 129 -9.42 11.90 8.94
C ALA A 129 -10.05 13.15 8.32
N GLY A 130 -11.35 13.07 8.01
CA GLY A 130 -12.43 14.09 8.00
C GLY A 130 -12.23 15.53 7.49
N ASP A 131 -11.01 16.05 7.41
CA ASP A 131 -10.67 17.46 7.17
C ASP A 131 -9.97 17.61 5.82
N GLU A 132 -10.57 17.07 4.76
CA GLU A 132 -10.06 17.28 3.42
C GLU A 132 -10.22 18.75 2.98
N ARG A 133 -9.15 19.33 2.43
CA ARG A 133 -9.16 20.71 1.94
C ARG A 133 -10.20 20.86 0.82
N SER A 134 -10.84 22.03 0.75
CA SER A 134 -11.93 22.30 -0.21
C SER A 134 -11.52 22.15 -1.67
N ASP A 135 -10.28 22.51 -2.02
CA ASP A 135 -9.71 22.35 -3.36
C ASP A 135 -9.61 20.86 -3.76
N VAL A 136 -9.24 19.99 -2.82
CA VAL A 136 -9.16 18.54 -3.04
C VAL A 136 -10.56 17.94 -3.26
N VAL A 137 -11.53 18.37 -2.46
CA VAL A 137 -12.93 17.94 -2.60
C VAL A 137 -13.49 18.35 -3.97
N GLU A 138 -13.22 19.59 -4.40
CA GLU A 138 -13.69 20.09 -5.69
C GLU A 138 -13.02 19.37 -6.87
N ALA A 139 -11.70 19.16 -6.81
CA ALA A 139 -10.97 18.39 -7.82
C ALA A 139 -11.52 16.96 -7.95
N ARG A 140 -11.85 16.30 -6.82
CA ARG A 140 -12.46 14.97 -6.82
C ARG A 140 -13.84 14.96 -7.47
N LYS A 141 -14.69 15.97 -7.20
CA LYS A 141 -16.00 16.11 -7.85
C LYS A 141 -15.86 16.21 -9.36
N GLN A 142 -14.94 17.07 -9.83
CA GLN A 142 -14.67 17.23 -11.26
C GLN A 142 -14.16 15.93 -11.90
N PHE A 143 -13.26 15.23 -11.23
CA PHE A 143 -12.76 13.92 -11.66
C PHE A 143 -13.89 12.88 -11.80
N VAL A 144 -14.75 12.75 -10.79
CA VAL A 144 -15.90 11.82 -10.85
C VAL A 144 -16.88 12.23 -11.96
N GLN A 145 -17.17 13.53 -12.08
CA GLN A 145 -18.08 14.04 -13.10
C GLN A 145 -17.58 13.73 -14.53
N TYR A 146 -16.28 13.82 -14.76
CA TYR A 146 -15.67 13.44 -16.04
C TYR A 146 -16.04 12.01 -16.46
N PHE A 147 -15.96 11.03 -15.55
CA PHE A 147 -16.33 9.64 -15.87
C PHE A 147 -17.85 9.46 -15.98
N LEU A 148 -18.63 10.08 -15.10
CA LEU A 148 -20.09 9.96 -15.15
C LEU A 148 -20.69 10.47 -16.47
N THR A 149 -20.15 11.56 -17.02
CA THR A 149 -20.60 12.11 -18.32
C THR A 149 -20.35 11.17 -19.49
N LYS A 150 -19.38 10.25 -19.36
CA LYS A 150 -18.98 9.29 -20.41
C LYS A 150 -19.33 7.84 -20.08
N LYS A 151 -20.15 7.59 -19.05
CA LYS A 151 -20.43 6.24 -18.54
C LYS A 151 -20.87 5.24 -19.61
N GLY A 152 -21.63 5.70 -20.62
CA GLY A 152 -22.13 4.87 -21.72
C GLY A 152 -21.07 4.45 -22.75
N SER A 153 -19.86 5.00 -22.65
CA SER A 153 -18.73 4.65 -23.51
C SER A 153 -17.79 3.62 -22.89
N TYR A 154 -17.94 3.29 -21.60
CA TYR A 154 -17.06 2.36 -20.90
C TYR A 154 -17.61 0.94 -20.88
N TYR A 155 -16.70 -0.03 -20.86
CA TYR A 155 -17.01 -1.38 -20.41
C TYR A 155 -17.19 -1.33 -18.90
N LEU A 156 -18.35 -1.79 -18.43
CA LEU A 156 -18.72 -1.80 -17.02
C LEU A 156 -19.23 -3.18 -16.63
N ILE A 157 -19.29 -3.45 -15.32
CA ILE A 157 -19.91 -4.64 -14.77
C ILE A 157 -21.25 -4.23 -14.15
N SER A 158 -22.32 -4.98 -14.44
CA SER A 158 -23.64 -4.73 -13.86
C SER A 158 -23.66 -4.99 -12.37
N GLU A 159 -24.46 -4.23 -11.63
CA GLU A 159 -24.71 -4.48 -10.21
C GLU A 159 -25.71 -5.64 -10.05
N GLY A 160 -25.54 -6.46 -9.00
CA GLY A 160 -26.43 -7.56 -8.65
C GLY A 160 -25.69 -8.84 -8.26
N ASP A 161 -26.44 -9.87 -7.87
CA ASP A 161 -25.89 -11.16 -7.43
C ASP A 161 -25.19 -11.93 -8.56
N ASN A 162 -25.56 -11.64 -9.82
CA ASN A 162 -24.94 -12.19 -11.02
C ASN A 162 -24.43 -11.04 -11.91
N PRO A 163 -23.22 -10.53 -11.64
CA PRO A 163 -22.62 -9.44 -12.40
C PRO A 163 -22.26 -9.87 -13.83
N ASP A 164 -22.69 -9.08 -14.83
CA ASP A 164 -22.41 -9.29 -16.25
C ASP A 164 -21.77 -8.04 -16.87
N TRP A 165 -21.06 -8.22 -17.98
CA TRP A 165 -20.43 -7.12 -18.70
C TRP A 165 -21.45 -6.29 -19.49
N ILE A 166 -21.45 -4.98 -19.24
CA ILE A 166 -22.12 -3.96 -20.03
C ILE A 166 -21.16 -3.48 -21.11
N ILE A 167 -21.45 -3.81 -22.36
CA ILE A 167 -20.61 -3.48 -23.52
C ILE A 167 -21.08 -2.15 -24.14
N PRO A 168 -20.20 -1.15 -24.28
CA PRO A 168 -20.55 0.12 -24.90
C PRO A 168 -20.74 -0.03 -26.41
N GLN A 169 -21.85 0.51 -26.94
CA GLN A 169 -22.16 0.43 -28.37
C GLN A 169 -21.49 1.54 -29.21
N ASN A 170 -21.31 2.73 -28.62
CA ASN A 170 -20.79 3.91 -29.33
C ASN A 170 -19.49 4.38 -28.68
N ASN A 171 -18.44 4.55 -29.48
CA ASN A 171 -17.11 4.98 -29.06
C ASN A 171 -16.57 4.19 -27.85
N PRO A 172 -16.43 2.85 -27.99
CA PRO A 172 -15.96 1.99 -26.91
C PRO A 172 -14.63 2.50 -26.35
N THR A 173 -14.62 2.73 -25.05
CA THR A 173 -13.47 3.24 -24.30
C THR A 173 -13.09 2.23 -23.22
N ILE A 174 -11.83 1.81 -23.23
CA ILE A 174 -11.25 0.93 -22.22
C ILE A 174 -10.58 1.78 -21.16
N LEU A 175 -10.92 1.49 -19.89
CA LEU A 175 -10.22 2.03 -18.74
C LEU A 175 -9.10 1.05 -18.36
N LEU A 176 -7.86 1.53 -18.32
CA LEU A 176 -6.74 0.80 -17.73
C LEU A 176 -6.37 1.49 -16.42
N PHE A 177 -6.44 0.77 -15.32
CA PHE A 177 -6.05 1.25 -14.00
C PHE A 177 -4.64 0.76 -13.69
N HIS A 178 -3.82 1.64 -13.17
CA HIS A 178 -2.44 1.33 -12.80
C HIS A 178 -2.20 1.74 -11.36
N ASP A 179 -1.54 0.86 -10.60
CA ASP A 179 -1.16 1.07 -9.20
C ASP A 179 0.02 0.17 -8.81
N GLU A 180 0.74 0.57 -7.77
CA GLU A 180 1.85 -0.18 -7.19
C GLU A 180 1.53 -0.67 -5.77
N SER A 181 1.59 -1.98 -5.58
CA SER A 181 1.37 -2.63 -4.29
C SER A 181 2.67 -3.22 -3.74
N CYS A 182 2.91 -3.02 -2.45
CA CYS A 182 4.06 -3.62 -1.76
C CYS A 182 3.60 -4.75 -0.85
N PHE A 183 3.99 -5.97 -1.20
CA PHE A 183 3.78 -7.18 -0.41
C PHE A 183 4.98 -7.41 0.49
N ARG A 184 4.76 -7.83 1.74
CA ARG A 184 5.86 -8.15 2.67
C ARG A 184 5.73 -9.57 3.20
N SER A 185 6.86 -10.27 3.32
CA SER A 185 6.88 -11.55 4.02
C SER A 185 6.65 -11.34 5.52
N GLY A 186 5.98 -12.30 6.16
CA GLY A 186 5.70 -12.24 7.60
C GLY A 186 4.74 -11.12 8.00
N GLU A 187 3.86 -10.65 7.10
CA GLU A 187 2.73 -9.80 7.51
C GLU A 187 1.91 -10.54 8.58
N THR A 188 1.84 -9.93 9.76
CA THR A 188 1.06 -10.47 10.86
C THR A 188 -0.42 -10.22 10.63
N THR A 189 -1.26 -11.08 11.21
CA THR A 189 -2.71 -10.91 11.15
C THR A 189 -3.10 -9.51 11.58
N ALA A 190 -3.98 -8.85 10.82
CA ALA A 190 -4.45 -7.51 11.16
C ALA A 190 -5.19 -7.42 12.51
N LYS A 191 -5.53 -8.58 13.12
CA LYS A 191 -6.11 -8.72 14.46
C LYS A 191 -5.04 -8.71 15.54
N ARG A 192 -5.27 -7.95 16.59
CA ARG A 192 -4.36 -7.83 17.75
C ARG A 192 -5.11 -7.41 19.00
N TRP A 193 -4.45 -7.55 20.14
CA TRP A 193 -4.93 -6.98 21.40
C TRP A 193 -4.74 -5.47 21.43
N PHE A 194 -5.76 -4.75 21.87
CA PHE A 194 -5.69 -3.32 22.21
C PHE A 194 -6.68 -3.01 23.33
N PHE A 195 -6.38 -1.98 24.12
CA PHE A 195 -7.28 -1.46 25.15
C PHE A 195 -8.33 -0.55 24.49
N SER A 196 -9.60 -0.78 24.81
CA SER A 196 -10.74 -0.13 24.14
C SER A 196 -10.82 1.40 24.29
N GLU A 197 -10.15 1.96 25.30
CA GLU A 197 -10.15 3.41 25.58
C GLU A 197 -9.02 4.18 24.88
N GLN A 198 -8.15 3.50 24.12
CA GLN A 198 -6.99 4.14 23.49
C GLN A 198 -7.16 4.27 21.97
N THR A 199 -6.66 5.39 21.43
CA THR A 199 -6.48 5.57 20.00
C THR A 199 -5.55 4.48 19.47
N MET A 200 -6.00 3.73 18.48
CA MET A 200 -5.20 2.66 17.88
C MET A 200 -3.93 3.28 17.27
N PRO A 201 -2.72 2.90 17.71
CA PRO A 201 -1.49 3.46 17.17
C PRO A 201 -1.41 3.25 15.65
N PHE A 202 -0.64 4.11 14.96
CA PHE A 202 -0.12 3.73 13.65
C PHE A 202 1.05 2.78 13.84
N PHE A 203 1.03 1.65 13.13
CA PHE A 203 2.02 0.60 13.31
C PHE A 203 2.98 0.55 12.13
N SER A 204 4.22 0.10 12.41
CA SER A 204 5.22 -0.04 11.36
C SER A 204 4.78 -1.11 10.38
N LYS A 205 4.88 -0.82 9.08
CA LYS A 205 4.80 -1.82 8.02
C LYS A 205 5.77 -2.97 8.37
N GLY A 206 5.36 -4.23 8.17
CA GLY A 206 6.06 -5.44 8.67
C GLY A 206 7.55 -5.50 8.32
N ARG A 207 8.33 -6.31 9.07
CA ARG A 207 9.80 -6.39 9.00
C ARG A 207 10.36 -7.39 7.98
N GLY A 208 9.52 -8.16 7.29
CA GLY A 208 10.00 -9.15 6.31
C GLY A 208 10.42 -8.53 4.98
N ARG A 209 10.93 -9.39 4.10
CA ARG A 209 11.32 -9.04 2.73
C ARG A 209 10.13 -8.44 1.99
N SER A 210 10.36 -7.39 1.22
CA SER A 210 9.33 -6.70 0.46
C SER A 210 9.46 -6.93 -1.04
N LEU A 211 8.34 -7.24 -1.68
CA LEU A 211 8.18 -7.29 -3.13
C LEU A 211 7.23 -6.16 -3.51
N MET A 212 7.67 -5.26 -4.38
CA MET A 212 6.80 -4.27 -4.99
C MET A 212 6.33 -4.80 -6.33
N LEU A 213 5.03 -4.80 -6.56
CA LEU A 213 4.40 -5.23 -7.79
C LEU A 213 3.61 -4.05 -8.37
N SER A 214 3.76 -3.84 -9.66
CA SER A 214 3.12 -2.78 -10.42
C SER A 214 2.36 -3.42 -11.59
N ASP A 215 1.09 -3.07 -11.77
CA ASP A 215 0.22 -3.78 -12.71
C ASP A 215 -0.76 -2.86 -13.44
N PHE A 216 -1.30 -3.31 -14.57
CA PHE A 216 -2.33 -2.65 -15.36
C PHE A 216 -3.60 -3.51 -15.41
N LEU A 217 -4.65 -3.06 -14.71
CA LEU A 217 -5.95 -3.68 -14.70
C LEU A 217 -6.85 -3.07 -15.79
N GLY A 218 -7.32 -3.85 -16.75
CA GLY A 218 -8.23 -3.42 -17.79
C GLY A 218 -9.69 -3.67 -17.45
N SER A 219 -10.53 -2.67 -17.69
CA SER A 219 -11.99 -2.85 -17.74
C SER A 219 -12.38 -3.42 -19.10
N HIS A 220 -12.23 -4.73 -19.28
CA HIS A 220 -12.63 -5.44 -20.50
C HIS A 220 -12.93 -6.93 -20.20
N PRO A 221 -13.91 -7.57 -20.87
CA PRO A 221 -14.30 -8.96 -20.60
C PRO A 221 -13.25 -10.02 -20.93
N GLU A 222 -12.27 -9.70 -21.77
CA GLU A 222 -11.27 -10.68 -22.19
C GLU A 222 -10.32 -11.06 -21.05
N ASN A 223 -9.73 -10.08 -20.37
CA ASN A 223 -8.82 -10.30 -19.26
C ASN A 223 -8.86 -9.10 -18.30
N PRO A 224 -8.88 -9.33 -16.98
CA PRO A 224 -8.79 -8.25 -16.00
C PRO A 224 -7.41 -7.61 -15.98
N PHE A 225 -6.34 -8.36 -16.24
CA PHE A 225 -4.97 -7.84 -16.34
C PHE A 225 -4.56 -7.68 -17.80
N PHE A 226 -3.80 -6.62 -18.10
CA PHE A 226 -3.29 -6.40 -19.45
C PHE A 226 -2.22 -7.44 -19.79
N GLU A 227 -2.53 -8.33 -20.74
CA GLU A 227 -1.60 -9.32 -21.26
C GLU A 227 -1.84 -9.53 -22.77
N LEU A 228 -0.77 -9.74 -23.52
CA LEU A 228 -0.84 -10.19 -24.91
C LEU A 228 -0.96 -11.72 -24.97
N SER A 229 -1.79 -12.22 -25.88
CA SER A 229 -1.76 -13.63 -26.26
C SER A 229 -0.43 -13.98 -26.94
N GLN A 230 -0.16 -15.28 -27.08
CA GLN A 230 1.10 -15.76 -27.67
C GLN A 230 1.37 -15.19 -29.07
N SER A 231 0.33 -15.10 -29.92
CA SER A 231 0.46 -14.59 -31.28
C SER A 231 0.65 -13.07 -31.29
N GLU A 232 -0.06 -12.34 -30.44
CA GLU A 232 0.11 -10.90 -30.27
C GLU A 232 1.51 -10.56 -29.74
N TRP A 233 2.02 -11.34 -28.78
CA TRP A 233 3.37 -11.21 -28.25
C TRP A 233 4.45 -11.49 -29.30
N ALA A 234 4.30 -12.55 -30.10
CA ALA A 234 5.21 -12.85 -31.20
C ALA A 234 5.26 -11.71 -32.23
N ALA A 235 4.11 -11.10 -32.54
CA ALA A 235 4.05 -9.93 -33.42
C ALA A 235 4.69 -8.68 -32.78
N ALA A 236 4.47 -8.47 -31.48
CA ALA A 236 5.04 -7.35 -30.73
C ALA A 236 6.57 -7.42 -30.68
N THR A 237 7.11 -8.58 -30.30
CA THR A 237 8.56 -8.80 -30.19
C THR A 237 9.27 -8.83 -31.54
N ALA A 238 8.59 -9.24 -32.62
CA ALA A 238 9.12 -9.12 -33.97
C ALA A 238 9.31 -7.65 -34.42
N LYS A 239 8.46 -6.74 -33.92
CA LYS A 239 8.57 -5.30 -34.21
C LYS A 239 9.47 -4.56 -33.23
N TYR A 240 9.41 -4.93 -31.96
CA TYR A 240 10.11 -4.30 -30.84
C TYR A 240 10.94 -5.38 -30.12
N SER A 241 12.14 -5.66 -30.64
CA SER A 241 13.03 -6.68 -30.08
C SER A 241 13.45 -6.37 -28.64
N GLU A 242 13.47 -5.09 -28.26
CA GLU A 242 13.78 -4.62 -26.91
C GLU A 242 12.76 -5.07 -25.86
N LEU A 243 11.59 -5.58 -26.26
CA LEU A 243 10.66 -6.21 -25.33
C LEU A 243 11.20 -7.51 -24.72
N LEU A 244 12.23 -8.10 -25.32
CA LEU A 244 12.94 -9.29 -24.85
C LEU A 244 14.18 -8.97 -24.00
N GLU A 245 14.57 -7.70 -23.90
CA GLU A 245 15.76 -7.31 -23.14
C GLU A 245 15.50 -7.44 -21.63
N GLU A 246 16.48 -8.00 -20.93
CA GLU A 246 16.48 -8.06 -19.47
C GLU A 246 16.89 -6.70 -18.91
N ASN A 247 16.05 -6.15 -18.04
CA ASN A 247 16.28 -4.91 -17.33
C ASN A 247 16.31 -5.19 -15.82
N ASN A 248 16.61 -4.18 -15.01
CA ASN A 248 16.53 -4.27 -13.54
C ASN A 248 15.08 -4.42 -12.99
N ILE A 249 14.11 -4.60 -13.90
CA ILE A 249 12.68 -4.75 -13.59
C ILE A 249 12.27 -6.13 -14.10
N GLU A 250 11.73 -6.95 -13.21
CA GLU A 250 11.25 -8.29 -13.55
C GLU A 250 9.84 -8.18 -14.12
N TYR A 251 9.71 -8.23 -15.45
CA TYR A 251 8.40 -8.22 -16.11
C TYR A 251 7.74 -9.60 -16.08
N ILE A 252 6.42 -9.61 -15.91
CA ILE A 252 5.62 -10.82 -16.14
C ILE A 252 5.60 -11.09 -17.66
N ASP A 253 5.69 -12.36 -18.03
CA ASP A 253 5.71 -12.78 -19.43
C ASP A 253 4.50 -12.23 -20.19
N ARG A 254 4.75 -11.70 -21.40
CA ARG A 254 3.75 -11.08 -22.30
C ARG A 254 2.90 -9.97 -21.67
N SER A 255 3.35 -9.39 -20.56
CA SER A 255 2.67 -8.31 -19.86
C SER A 255 3.58 -7.07 -19.69
N ALA A 256 2.96 -5.95 -19.35
CA ALA A 256 3.63 -4.76 -18.81
C ALA A 256 3.63 -4.74 -17.27
N SER A 257 2.99 -5.71 -16.62
CA SER A 257 3.09 -5.93 -15.17
C SER A 257 4.54 -6.26 -14.80
N ALA A 258 5.01 -5.72 -13.68
CA ALA A 258 6.39 -5.85 -13.28
C ALA A 258 6.55 -5.92 -11.77
N SER A 259 7.61 -6.56 -11.32
CA SER A 259 8.01 -6.61 -9.92
C SER A 259 9.44 -6.16 -9.69
N ILE A 260 9.67 -5.59 -8.51
CA ILE A 260 10.99 -5.21 -8.00
C ILE A 260 11.10 -5.76 -6.58
N GLN A 261 12.16 -6.54 -6.33
CA GLN A 261 12.53 -6.92 -4.97
C GLN A 261 13.13 -5.72 -4.27
N VAL A 262 12.52 -5.29 -3.16
CA VAL A 262 12.85 -4.03 -2.46
C VAL A 262 14.05 -4.22 -1.51
N ASP A 263 14.90 -5.19 -1.77
CA ASP A 263 16.10 -5.43 -0.96
C ASP A 263 17.05 -4.23 -1.12
N ASN A 264 17.50 -3.66 0.00
CA ASN A 264 18.35 -2.45 0.06
C ASN A 264 17.74 -1.15 -0.50
N GLY A 265 16.40 -1.03 -0.59
CA GLY A 265 15.74 0.24 -0.89
C GLY A 265 15.45 0.48 -2.38
N ALA A 266 15.42 -0.56 -3.20
CA ALA A 266 14.89 -0.48 -4.56
C ALA A 266 13.36 -0.25 -4.54
N TYR A 267 12.88 0.77 -5.23
CA TYR A 267 11.46 1.07 -5.43
C TYR A 267 11.22 1.32 -6.92
N PHE A 268 9.96 1.34 -7.35
CA PHE A 268 9.62 1.94 -8.65
C PHE A 268 9.96 3.43 -8.61
N ASP A 269 11.10 3.79 -9.17
CA ASP A 269 11.48 5.17 -9.43
C ASP A 269 10.89 5.65 -10.75
N ASN A 270 11.17 6.90 -11.11
CA ASN A 270 10.64 7.51 -12.33
C ASN A 270 11.06 6.74 -13.58
N ASP A 271 12.28 6.21 -13.61
CA ASP A 271 12.82 5.48 -14.77
C ASP A 271 12.16 4.11 -14.90
N ALA A 272 11.88 3.45 -13.77
CA ALA A 272 11.15 2.19 -13.74
C ALA A 272 9.71 2.34 -14.22
N VAL A 273 8.99 3.35 -13.72
CA VAL A 273 7.64 3.69 -14.19
C VAL A 273 7.65 4.05 -15.67
N LEU A 274 8.59 4.89 -16.12
CA LEU A 274 8.71 5.27 -17.54
C LEU A 274 8.97 4.07 -18.45
N SER A 275 9.85 3.15 -18.02
CA SER A 275 10.15 1.92 -18.73
C SER A 275 8.92 1.03 -18.84
N GLN A 276 8.17 0.90 -17.75
CA GLN A 276 6.95 0.11 -17.69
C GLN A 276 5.86 0.67 -18.62
N PHE A 277 5.60 1.98 -18.59
CA PHE A 277 4.64 2.63 -19.50
C PHE A 277 5.10 2.57 -20.96
N THR A 278 6.40 2.72 -21.22
CA THR A 278 6.97 2.55 -22.56
C THR A 278 6.70 1.14 -23.09
N ARG A 279 6.89 0.12 -22.24
CA ARG A 279 6.56 -1.28 -22.57
C ARG A 279 5.07 -1.44 -22.88
N LEU A 280 4.19 -0.92 -22.03
CA LEU A 280 2.74 -0.94 -22.26
C LEU A 280 2.38 -0.32 -23.62
N PHE A 281 2.85 0.88 -23.93
CA PHE A 281 2.51 1.55 -25.19
C PHE A 281 3.02 0.82 -26.43
N LYS A 282 4.15 0.10 -26.35
CA LYS A 282 4.60 -0.76 -27.44
C LYS A 282 3.71 -1.99 -27.64
N MET A 283 3.11 -2.49 -26.56
CA MET A 283 2.27 -3.70 -26.58
C MET A 283 0.82 -3.41 -26.98
N LEU A 284 0.28 -2.27 -26.59
CA LEU A 284 -1.11 -1.88 -26.83
C LEU A 284 -1.59 -2.03 -28.28
N PRO A 285 -0.83 -1.61 -29.32
CA PRO A 285 -1.24 -1.76 -30.72
C PRO A 285 -1.48 -3.21 -31.17
N PHE A 286 -0.89 -4.18 -30.47
CA PHE A 286 -1.02 -5.60 -30.80
C PHE A 286 -2.22 -6.27 -30.16
N LYS A 287 -2.78 -5.69 -29.09
CA LYS A 287 -3.93 -6.23 -28.37
C LYS A 287 -5.19 -6.11 -29.23
N GLN A 288 -5.61 -7.20 -29.86
CA GLN A 288 -6.71 -7.23 -30.82
C GLN A 288 -8.03 -6.80 -30.19
N ALA A 289 -8.28 -7.24 -28.96
CA ALA A 289 -9.46 -6.81 -28.22
C ALA A 289 -9.49 -5.30 -27.98
N TYR A 290 -8.37 -4.59 -28.05
CA TYR A 290 -8.30 -3.15 -27.79
C TYR A 290 -8.27 -2.32 -29.08
N LYS A 291 -8.19 -2.98 -30.23
CA LYS A 291 -8.14 -2.35 -31.55
C LYS A 291 -9.37 -1.46 -31.78
N ASN A 292 -9.14 -0.28 -32.35
CA ASN A 292 -10.13 0.76 -32.66
C ASN A 292 -10.93 1.26 -31.45
N LYS A 293 -10.38 1.14 -30.23
CA LYS A 293 -10.99 1.64 -29.00
C LYS A 293 -10.17 2.79 -28.45
N VAL A 294 -10.84 3.70 -27.76
CA VAL A 294 -10.14 4.74 -26.98
C VAL A 294 -9.62 4.08 -25.70
N ILE A 295 -8.40 4.41 -25.29
CA ILE A 295 -7.82 3.90 -24.06
C ILE A 295 -7.58 5.08 -23.12
N ILE A 296 -8.10 5.00 -21.90
CA ILE A 296 -7.83 5.96 -20.83
C ILE A 296 -7.07 5.20 -19.75
N ILE A 297 -5.86 5.67 -19.44
CA ILE A 297 -5.06 5.13 -18.35
C ILE A 297 -5.29 6.01 -17.11
N ILE A 298 -5.62 5.37 -15.99
CA ILE A 298 -5.91 5.99 -14.71
C ILE A 298 -4.80 5.57 -13.75
N VAL A 299 -4.09 6.57 -13.23
CA VAL A 299 -3.00 6.44 -12.25
C VAL A 299 -3.33 7.28 -11.03
N ASP A 300 -2.67 7.01 -9.90
CA ASP A 300 -2.66 7.93 -8.78
C ASP A 300 -1.81 9.19 -9.10
N ASN A 301 -1.81 10.18 -8.20
CA ASN A 301 -1.03 11.40 -8.39
C ASN A 301 0.33 11.33 -7.67
N ALA A 302 0.95 10.15 -7.60
CA ALA A 302 2.30 10.02 -7.06
C ALA A 302 3.28 10.87 -7.88
N ARG A 303 4.34 11.34 -7.22
CA ARG A 303 5.37 12.17 -7.87
C ARG A 303 6.02 11.44 -9.06
N THR A 304 6.12 10.12 -8.99
CA THR A 304 6.67 9.26 -10.04
C THR A 304 5.84 9.30 -11.33
N HIS A 305 4.51 9.33 -11.23
CA HIS A 305 3.60 9.41 -12.39
C HIS A 305 3.51 10.80 -13.02
N SER A 306 3.89 11.84 -12.28
CA SER A 306 3.86 13.23 -12.74
C SER A 306 5.26 13.81 -13.01
N ALA A 307 6.30 12.99 -12.89
CA ALA A 307 7.68 13.41 -13.03
C ALA A 307 7.95 13.94 -14.44
N LYS A 308 8.49 15.15 -14.51
CA LYS A 308 8.94 15.78 -15.74
C LYS A 308 10.39 15.39 -15.98
N GLU A 309 10.74 15.09 -17.24
CA GLU A 309 12.14 14.85 -17.63
C GLU A 309 13.03 16.06 -17.27
N PHE A 310 12.47 17.27 -17.43
CA PHE A 310 13.07 18.52 -16.95
C PHE A 310 11.99 19.58 -16.69
N SER A 311 12.34 20.57 -15.88
CA SER A 311 11.55 21.79 -15.67
C SER A 311 12.35 23.01 -16.09
N LEU A 312 11.67 24.04 -16.60
CA LEU A 312 12.28 25.37 -16.81
C LEU A 312 12.82 25.98 -15.51
N GLU A 313 12.30 25.55 -14.36
CA GLU A 313 12.80 25.94 -13.04
C GLU A 313 14.23 25.44 -12.76
N ASP A 314 14.65 24.38 -13.46
CA ASP A 314 15.97 23.76 -13.28
C ASP A 314 17.07 24.47 -14.10
N PHE A 315 16.68 25.39 -14.98
CA PHE A 315 17.61 26.15 -15.82
C PHE A 315 17.97 27.49 -15.19
N GLY A 316 19.25 27.83 -15.23
CA GLY A 316 19.69 29.19 -14.91
C GLY A 316 19.68 30.11 -16.13
N MET A 317 19.85 31.42 -15.88
CA MET A 317 19.76 32.45 -16.93
C MET A 317 20.98 32.48 -17.85
N LYS A 318 22.19 32.22 -17.31
CA LYS A 318 23.48 32.45 -17.97
C LYS A 318 24.20 31.13 -18.32
N PRO A 319 25.16 31.12 -19.26
CA PRO A 319 26.04 29.98 -19.51
C PRO A 319 26.71 29.43 -18.24
N GLY A 320 26.81 28.11 -18.14
CA GLY A 320 27.47 27.41 -17.03
C GLY A 320 26.71 27.46 -15.70
N THR A 321 25.40 27.72 -15.75
CA THR A 321 24.52 27.66 -14.58
C THR A 321 23.76 26.32 -14.54
N ARG A 322 22.72 26.19 -13.70
CA ARG A 322 21.96 24.94 -13.59
C ARG A 322 21.35 24.55 -14.93
N CYS A 323 21.48 23.28 -15.28
CA CYS A 323 20.80 22.63 -16.39
C CYS A 323 20.85 21.12 -16.12
N PRO A 324 19.70 20.45 -16.01
CA PRO A 324 19.66 19.04 -15.60
C PRO A 324 19.91 18.06 -16.76
N ILE A 325 19.94 18.54 -18.00
CA ILE A 325 19.92 17.70 -19.20
C ILE A 325 20.88 18.20 -20.27
N ASP A 326 21.38 17.29 -21.09
CA ASP A 326 22.30 17.62 -22.18
C ASP A 326 21.61 18.00 -23.49
N GLN A 327 20.39 17.52 -23.71
CA GLN A 327 19.65 17.73 -24.95
C GLN A 327 18.14 17.69 -24.72
N ILE A 328 17.41 18.48 -25.50
CA ILE A 328 15.94 18.45 -25.59
C ILE A 328 15.57 17.97 -27.00
N LEU A 329 14.77 16.91 -27.08
CA LEU A 329 14.15 16.47 -28.32
C LEU A 329 12.71 16.99 -28.35
N TYR A 330 12.31 17.63 -29.45
CA TYR A 330 10.97 18.18 -29.57
C TYR A 330 10.45 18.18 -31.01
N ASN A 331 9.13 18.25 -31.16
CA ASN A 331 8.49 18.31 -32.47
C ASN A 331 8.23 19.76 -32.85
N ALA A 332 8.77 20.20 -34.00
CA ALA A 332 8.44 21.49 -34.57
C ALA A 332 7.02 21.49 -35.18
N GLU A 333 6.52 22.67 -35.58
CA GLU A 333 5.15 22.87 -36.09
C GLU A 333 4.77 21.99 -37.30
N MET A 334 5.76 21.43 -38.02
CA MET A 334 5.55 20.54 -39.17
C MET A 334 5.79 19.04 -38.86
N GLY A 335 5.81 18.65 -37.58
CA GLY A 335 6.03 17.25 -37.18
C GLY A 335 7.47 16.74 -37.38
N GLN A 336 8.41 17.63 -37.75
CA GLN A 336 9.83 17.30 -37.82
C GLN A 336 10.43 17.26 -36.42
N HIS A 337 11.14 16.17 -36.11
CA HIS A 337 11.93 16.05 -34.90
C HIS A 337 13.11 17.02 -34.95
N GLN A 338 13.17 17.93 -33.98
CA GLN A 338 14.29 18.81 -33.76
C GLN A 338 15.00 18.47 -32.46
N LYS A 339 16.28 18.79 -32.44
CA LYS A 339 17.17 18.60 -31.29
C LYS A 339 17.72 19.95 -30.88
N LEU A 340 17.65 20.23 -29.59
CA LEU A 340 18.25 21.40 -28.96
C LEU A 340 19.30 20.94 -27.96
N ASP A 341 20.58 21.13 -28.29
CA ASP A 341 21.67 20.85 -27.35
C ASP A 341 21.60 21.86 -26.20
N CYS A 342 21.56 21.36 -24.97
CA CYS A 342 21.55 22.17 -23.75
C CYS A 342 22.96 22.45 -23.21
N CYS A 343 24.00 21.88 -23.84
CA CYS A 343 25.40 22.11 -23.53
C CYS A 343 26.16 22.68 -24.74
N PHE A 344 27.17 23.51 -24.50
CA PHE A 344 28.02 24.02 -25.58
C PHE A 344 28.93 22.90 -26.10
N THR A 345 28.82 22.57 -27.39
CA THR A 345 29.63 21.54 -28.05
C THR A 345 31.01 22.07 -28.50
N SER A 346 31.14 23.39 -28.66
CA SER A 346 32.36 24.05 -29.11
C SER A 346 32.52 25.47 -28.52
N GLY A 347 33.68 26.09 -28.76
CA GLY A 347 33.97 27.47 -28.33
C GLY A 347 34.39 27.63 -26.86
N ARG A 348 34.47 28.88 -26.39
CA ARG A 348 34.98 29.26 -25.05
C ARG A 348 34.19 28.70 -23.87
N HIS A 349 32.98 28.20 -24.12
CA HIS A 349 32.10 27.62 -23.11
C HIS A 349 31.93 26.11 -23.28
N LYS A 350 32.73 25.44 -24.12
CA LYS A 350 32.63 24.00 -24.37
C LYS A 350 32.50 23.20 -23.08
N GLY A 351 31.52 22.30 -23.03
CA GLY A 351 31.21 21.45 -21.88
C GLY A 351 30.44 22.15 -20.75
N LYS A 352 30.15 23.44 -20.87
CA LYS A 352 29.23 24.14 -19.95
C LYS A 352 27.80 24.05 -20.46
N SER A 353 26.85 24.10 -19.53
CA SER A 353 25.43 24.24 -19.84
C SER A 353 25.12 25.59 -20.51
N LYS A 354 24.13 25.59 -21.38
CA LYS A 354 23.50 26.80 -21.92
C LYS A 354 22.48 27.31 -20.90
N GLY A 355 22.49 28.61 -20.65
CA GLY A 355 21.43 29.26 -19.88
C GLY A 355 20.22 29.55 -20.76
N LEU A 356 19.08 29.84 -20.14
CA LEU A 356 17.83 30.13 -20.86
C LEU A 356 17.94 31.25 -21.90
N LEU A 357 18.82 32.24 -21.70
CA LEU A 357 19.01 33.31 -22.69
C LEU A 357 19.57 32.78 -24.01
N ILE A 358 20.57 31.91 -23.94
CA ILE A 358 21.20 31.32 -25.13
C ILE A 358 20.21 30.38 -25.83
N LEU A 359 19.45 29.60 -25.04
CA LEU A 359 18.41 28.73 -25.60
C LEU A 359 17.31 29.54 -26.29
N ALA A 360 16.89 30.68 -25.72
CA ALA A 360 15.92 31.57 -26.35
C ALA A 360 16.45 32.17 -27.67
N GLU A 361 17.72 32.58 -27.72
CA GLU A 361 18.38 33.06 -28.94
C GLU A 361 18.45 31.97 -30.03
N GLU A 362 18.84 30.75 -29.67
CA GLU A 362 18.88 29.61 -30.61
C GLU A 362 17.50 29.24 -31.16
N LEU A 363 16.47 29.37 -30.33
CA LEU A 363 15.07 29.18 -30.70
C LEU A 363 14.46 30.41 -31.41
N LYS A 364 15.25 31.47 -31.63
CA LYS A 364 14.82 32.73 -32.28
C LYS A 364 13.66 33.42 -31.57
N ILE A 365 13.57 33.26 -30.25
CA ILE A 365 12.58 33.93 -29.42
C ILE A 365 13.11 35.32 -29.04
N LEU A 366 12.32 36.35 -29.31
CA LEU A 366 12.68 37.73 -28.99
C LEU A 366 12.62 37.96 -27.47
N VAL A 367 13.79 38.15 -26.85
CA VAL A 367 13.91 38.44 -25.42
C VAL A 367 14.18 39.92 -25.20
N PRO A 368 13.38 40.63 -24.38
CA PRO A 368 13.64 42.02 -24.04
C PRO A 368 15.01 42.22 -23.36
N PRO A 369 15.71 43.35 -23.58
CA PRO A 369 17.07 43.59 -23.04
C PRO A 369 17.19 43.56 -21.51
N LYS A 370 16.08 43.80 -20.79
CA LYS A 370 16.00 43.78 -19.32
C LYS A 370 14.97 42.75 -18.85
N THR A 371 15.22 41.50 -19.19
CA THR A 371 14.34 40.37 -18.83
C THR A 371 14.79 39.72 -17.52
N SER A 372 13.84 39.45 -16.61
CA SER A 372 14.09 38.63 -15.42
C SER A 372 14.07 37.14 -15.77
N LEU A 373 14.68 36.31 -14.91
CA LEU A 373 14.63 34.85 -15.09
C LEU A 373 13.20 34.32 -15.18
N ASP A 374 12.30 34.81 -14.34
CA ASP A 374 10.90 34.36 -14.32
C ASP A 374 10.14 34.75 -15.59
N HIS A 375 10.38 35.96 -16.12
CA HIS A 375 9.79 36.38 -17.39
C HIS A 375 10.34 35.55 -18.56
N LEU A 376 11.63 35.19 -18.52
CA LEU A 376 12.23 34.32 -19.53
C LEU A 376 11.65 32.90 -19.49
N LYS A 377 11.44 32.34 -18.30
CA LYS A 377 10.74 31.05 -18.13
C LYS A 377 9.33 31.12 -18.69
N GLN A 378 8.59 32.19 -18.39
CA GLN A 378 7.24 32.37 -18.93
C GLN A 378 7.23 32.43 -20.46
N LEU A 379 8.16 33.18 -21.07
CA LEU A 379 8.31 33.23 -22.54
C LEU A 379 8.62 31.87 -23.16
N LEU A 380 9.50 31.09 -22.52
CA LEU A 380 9.90 29.78 -23.03
C LEU A 380 8.85 28.70 -22.78
N SER A 381 8.00 28.85 -21.75
CA SER A 381 6.98 27.85 -21.39
C SER A 381 5.95 27.58 -22.49
N SER A 382 5.74 28.52 -23.41
CA SER A 382 4.86 28.35 -24.56
C SER A 382 5.53 27.67 -25.76
N HIS A 383 6.87 27.55 -25.77
CA HIS A 383 7.59 26.98 -26.90
C HIS A 383 7.55 25.44 -26.87
N ASN A 384 7.39 24.79 -28.03
CA ASN A 384 7.27 23.32 -28.14
C ASN A 384 8.44 22.55 -27.49
N ALA A 385 9.64 23.13 -27.44
CA ALA A 385 10.80 22.53 -26.77
C ALA A 385 10.64 22.40 -25.24
N PHE A 386 9.84 23.27 -24.62
CA PHE A 386 9.64 23.28 -23.16
C PHE A 386 8.20 22.95 -22.75
N GLN A 387 7.30 22.78 -23.73
CA GLN A 387 6.05 22.08 -23.51
C GLN A 387 6.39 20.60 -23.45
N ASN A 388 6.43 20.03 -22.26
CA ASN A 388 6.71 18.62 -21.97
C ASN A 388 5.76 17.65 -22.69
N LYS A 389 5.85 17.57 -24.02
CA LYS A 389 5.25 16.53 -24.82
C LYS A 389 6.15 15.32 -24.63
N SER A 390 5.85 14.56 -23.58
CA SER A 390 6.61 13.38 -23.19
C SER A 390 6.85 12.47 -24.39
N LYS A 391 8.00 11.79 -24.44
CA LYS A 391 8.25 10.67 -25.36
C LYS A 391 7.07 9.68 -25.38
N LEU A 392 6.39 9.51 -24.23
CA LEU A 392 5.17 8.72 -24.08
C LEU A 392 3.98 9.27 -24.88
N GLU A 393 3.80 10.59 -24.98
CA GLU A 393 2.73 11.17 -25.81
C GLU A 393 2.95 10.89 -27.30
N THR A 394 4.21 10.83 -27.73
CA THR A 394 4.55 10.47 -29.12
C THR A 394 4.26 8.99 -29.37
N LEU A 395 4.65 8.11 -28.44
CA LEU A 395 4.34 6.67 -28.52
C LEU A 395 2.84 6.39 -28.45
N ALA A 396 2.09 7.11 -27.61
CA ALA A 396 0.64 6.93 -27.47
C ALA A 396 -0.17 7.38 -28.72
N LYS A 397 0.44 8.14 -29.63
CA LYS A 397 -0.17 8.59 -30.88
C LYS A 397 0.13 7.67 -32.07
N GLN A 398 1.11 6.78 -31.94
CA GLN A 398 1.49 5.78 -32.95
C GLN A 398 0.64 4.52 -32.79
#